data_AF-F1W4R6-F1
#
_entry.id   AF-F1W4R6-F1
#
_cell.length_a   1.000
_cell.length_b   1.000
_cell.length_c   1.000
_cell.angle_alpha   90.00
_cell.angle_beta   90.00
_cell.angle_gamma   90.00
#
_symmetry.space_group_name_H-M   'P 1'
#
loop_
_entity.id
_entity.type
_entity.pdbx_description
1 polymer ?
#
loop_
_entity_poly.entity_id
_entity_poly.type
_entity_poly.pdbx_seq_one_letter_code
_entity_poly.pdbx_strand_id
1 'polypeptide(L)'
;MAPAAPAAPAAPAASAVSGKALYGANCAGCHGASPVANINRILKGANAPGVITGAINNNTGGMGFLKGSITTQNAADLAAYLAAPGT
;
A
#
# COMPACT_ATOMS: atom_id res chain seq x y z
N MET A 1 -14.73 14.15 -39.77
CA MET A 1 -14.62 13.19 -38.66
C MET A 1 -13.21 13.29 -38.11
N ALA A 2 -13.03 13.84 -36.91
CA ALA A 2 -11.71 13.94 -36.29
C ALA A 2 -11.30 12.58 -35.69
N PRO A 3 -10.02 12.17 -35.79
CA PRO A 3 -9.56 10.92 -35.19
C PRO A 3 -9.51 11.02 -33.65
N ALA A 4 -9.95 9.96 -32.98
CA ALA A 4 -9.85 9.83 -31.53
C ALA A 4 -8.39 9.60 -31.09
N ALA A 5 -7.97 10.28 -30.03
CA ALA A 5 -6.64 10.13 -29.44
C ALA A 5 -6.46 8.72 -28.84
N PRO A 6 -5.23 8.15 -28.82
CA PRO A 6 -4.96 6.87 -28.18
C PRO A 6 -5.25 6.94 -26.68
N ALA A 7 -5.95 5.94 -26.14
CA ALA A 7 -6.16 5.81 -24.70
C ALA A 7 -4.81 5.64 -23.99
N ALA A 8 -4.61 6.37 -22.89
CA ALA A 8 -3.43 6.21 -22.04
C ALA A 8 -3.34 4.77 -21.49
N PRO A 9 -2.13 4.22 -21.26
CA PRO A 9 -1.97 2.91 -20.65
C PRO A 9 -2.72 2.84 -19.32
N ALA A 10 -3.51 1.77 -19.11
CA ALA A 10 -4.16 1.52 -17.83
C ALA A 10 -3.09 1.36 -16.74
N ALA A 11 -3.32 1.96 -15.57
CA ALA A 11 -2.43 1.77 -14.43
C ALA A 11 -2.36 0.27 -14.06
N PRO A 12 -1.21 -0.22 -13.58
CA PRO A 12 -1.08 -1.61 -13.18
C PRO A 12 -2.11 -1.97 -12.10
N ALA A 13 -2.71 -3.15 -12.22
CA ALA A 13 -3.58 -3.67 -11.18
C ALA A 13 -2.79 -3.90 -9.88
N ALA A 14 -3.45 -3.71 -8.75
CA ALA A 14 -2.84 -3.97 -7.44
C ALA A 14 -2.50 -5.46 -7.27
N SER A 15 -1.31 -5.74 -6.75
CA SER A 15 -0.79 -7.10 -6.54
C SER A 15 -0.60 -7.39 -5.05
N ALA A 16 -1.42 -8.28 -4.49
CA ALA A 16 -1.29 -8.71 -3.10
C ALA A 16 0.05 -9.42 -2.82
N VAL A 17 0.60 -10.13 -3.81
CA VAL A 17 1.92 -10.78 -3.71
C VAL A 17 3.03 -9.73 -3.56
N SER A 18 3.00 -8.68 -4.38
CA SER A 18 3.92 -7.55 -4.27
C SER A 18 3.74 -6.83 -2.93
N GLY A 19 2.48 -6.63 -2.51
CA GLY A 19 2.14 -6.03 -1.22
C GLY A 19 2.69 -6.79 -0.04
N LYS A 20 2.64 -8.13 -0.06
CA LYS A 20 3.21 -9.00 0.97
C LYS A 20 4.72 -8.84 1.10
N ALA A 21 5.43 -8.80 -0.03
CA ALA A 21 6.88 -8.57 -0.05
C ALA A 21 7.24 -7.17 0.49
N LEU A 22 6.55 -6.14 0.02
CA LEU A 22 6.72 -4.76 0.49
C LEU A 22 6.45 -4.63 1.99
N TYR A 23 5.40 -5.31 2.49
CA TYR A 23 5.03 -5.31 3.90
C TYR A 23 6.13 -5.88 4.78
N GLY A 24 6.69 -7.03 4.40
CA GLY A 24 7.80 -7.65 5.12
C GLY A 24 9.03 -6.74 5.20
N ALA A 25 9.35 -6.06 4.10
CA ALA A 25 10.53 -5.20 4.02
C ALA A 25 10.37 -3.86 4.78
N ASN A 26 9.18 -3.26 4.77
CA ASN A 26 9.00 -1.87 5.19
C ASN A 26 8.07 -1.66 6.40
N CYS A 27 7.18 -2.61 6.67
CA CYS A 27 6.09 -2.42 7.64
C CYS A 27 6.23 -3.34 8.86
N ALA A 28 6.72 -4.56 8.66
CA ALA A 28 6.71 -5.61 9.67
C ALA A 28 7.52 -5.29 10.94
N GLY A 29 8.57 -4.46 10.84
CA GLY A 29 9.41 -4.09 11.98
C GLY A 29 8.65 -3.33 13.09
N CYS A 30 7.59 -2.59 12.73
CA CYS A 30 6.79 -1.84 13.70
C CYS A 30 5.35 -2.36 13.82
N HIS A 31 4.82 -2.99 12.77
CA HIS A 31 3.45 -3.50 12.72
C HIS A 31 3.37 -5.03 12.93
N GLY A 32 4.50 -5.68 13.19
CA GLY A 32 4.61 -7.13 13.32
C GLY A 32 4.63 -7.84 11.97
N ALA A 33 5.10 -9.09 11.95
CA ALA A 33 5.18 -9.87 10.72
C ALA A 33 3.81 -10.22 10.13
N SER A 34 2.78 -10.30 10.97
CA SER A 34 1.43 -10.68 10.57
C SER A 34 0.46 -9.50 10.72
N PRO A 35 -0.13 -8.98 9.63
CA PRO A 35 -1.06 -7.86 9.69
C PRO A 35 -2.37 -8.19 10.43
N VAL A 36 -2.72 -9.47 10.56
CA VAL A 36 -3.95 -9.92 11.27
C VAL A 36 -3.93 -9.57 12.75
N ALA A 37 -2.75 -9.45 13.35
CA ALA A 37 -2.60 -8.98 14.73
C ALA A 37 -2.99 -7.50 14.89
N ASN A 38 -3.18 -6.80 13.78
CA ASN A 38 -3.65 -5.42 13.68
C ASN A 38 -2.85 -4.42 14.54
N ILE A 39 -1.55 -4.68 14.72
CA ILE A 39 -0.68 -3.83 15.52
C ILE A 39 -0.65 -2.41 14.94
N ASN A 40 -0.82 -1.42 15.82
CA ASN A 40 -0.93 0.00 15.45
C ASN A 40 -2.03 0.28 14.41
N ARG A 41 -3.11 -0.53 14.39
CA ARG A 41 -4.27 -0.38 13.49
C ARG A 41 -3.90 -0.50 12.00
N ILE A 42 -2.92 -1.34 11.67
CA ILE A 42 -2.41 -1.52 10.30
C ILE A 42 -3.50 -1.90 9.29
N LEU A 43 -4.55 -2.62 9.72
CA LEU A 43 -5.66 -3.02 8.84
C LEU A 43 -6.54 -1.84 8.39
N LYS A 44 -6.36 -0.63 8.93
CA LYS A 44 -6.99 0.58 8.37
C LYS A 44 -6.56 0.87 6.92
N GLY A 45 -5.41 0.35 6.48
CA GLY A 45 -4.93 0.48 5.11
C GLY A 45 -5.53 -0.54 4.14
N ALA A 46 -6.28 -1.55 4.62
CA ALA A 46 -6.89 -2.58 3.79
C ALA A 46 -7.84 -1.97 2.75
N ASN A 47 -7.65 -2.31 1.47
CA ASN A 47 -8.37 -1.73 0.32
C ASN A 47 -8.34 -0.19 0.25
N ALA A 48 -7.47 0.48 1.01
CA ALA A 48 -7.46 1.93 1.18
C ALA A 48 -6.05 2.49 0.99
N PRO A 49 -5.49 2.47 -0.25
CA PRO A 49 -4.12 2.93 -0.50
C PRO A 49 -3.88 4.39 -0.09
N GLY A 50 -4.91 5.25 -0.21
CA GLY A 50 -4.84 6.64 0.24
C GLY A 50 -4.66 6.79 1.76
N VAL A 51 -5.15 5.85 2.56
CA VAL A 51 -4.92 5.85 4.02
C VAL A 51 -3.46 5.52 4.33
N ILE A 52 -2.87 4.60 3.57
CA ILE A 52 -1.46 4.21 3.72
C ILE A 52 -0.54 5.39 3.37
N THR A 53 -0.72 5.99 2.20
CA THR A 53 0.09 7.16 1.79
C THR A 53 -0.16 8.36 2.68
N GLY A 54 -1.40 8.58 3.12
CA GLY A 54 -1.75 9.60 4.10
C GLY A 54 -1.03 9.44 5.44
N ALA A 55 -0.98 8.21 5.98
CA ALA A 55 -0.29 7.94 7.23
C ALA A 55 1.22 8.22 7.13
N ILE A 56 1.86 7.78 6.03
CA ILE A 56 3.28 8.04 5.76
C ILE A 56 3.55 9.54 5.59
N ASN A 57 2.74 10.21 4.77
CA ASN A 57 2.88 11.65 4.49
C ASN A 57 2.67 12.51 5.74
N ASN A 58 1.79 12.10 6.65
CA ASN A 58 1.56 12.78 7.92
C ASN A 58 2.50 12.28 9.05
N ASN A 59 3.48 11.43 8.75
CA ASN A 59 4.40 10.84 9.73
C ASN A 59 3.68 10.19 10.92
N THR A 60 2.53 9.55 10.67
CA THR A 60 1.70 8.93 11.71
C THR A 60 2.51 7.83 12.40
N GLY A 61 2.65 7.89 13.72
CA GLY A 61 3.41 6.89 14.49
C GLY A 61 4.89 6.77 14.10
N GLY A 62 5.46 7.79 13.43
CA GLY A 62 6.85 7.77 12.97
C GLY A 62 7.09 7.20 11.58
N MET A 63 6.05 6.87 10.81
CA MET A 63 6.16 6.26 9.45
C MET A 63 6.82 7.17 8.39
N GLY A 64 7.15 8.42 8.71
CA GLY A 64 7.63 9.43 7.77
C GLY A 64 8.98 9.10 7.14
N PHE A 65 9.75 8.16 7.68
CA PHE A 65 10.98 7.65 7.07
C PHE A 65 10.71 6.94 5.72
N LEU A 66 9.47 6.52 5.47
CA LEU A 66 9.05 5.87 4.22
C LEU A 66 8.59 6.87 3.15
N LYS A 67 8.58 8.17 3.45
CA LYS A 67 8.20 9.21 2.49
C LYS A 67 9.12 9.15 1.27
N GLY A 68 8.54 9.16 0.07
CA GLY A 68 9.28 9.05 -1.20
C GLY A 68 9.66 7.62 -1.60
N SER A 69 9.71 6.68 -0.65
CA SER A 69 10.02 5.26 -0.92
C SER A 69 8.77 4.45 -1.26
N ILE A 70 7.62 4.80 -0.68
CA ILE A 70 6.33 4.17 -0.99
C ILE A 70 5.62 4.99 -2.07
N THR A 71 5.61 4.44 -3.29
CA THR A 71 4.87 5.00 -4.43
C THR A 71 3.37 4.74 -4.31
N THR A 72 2.57 5.38 -5.17
CA THR A 72 1.12 5.11 -5.26
C THR A 72 0.83 3.64 -5.58
N GLN A 73 1.62 3.01 -6.46
CA GLN A 73 1.45 1.58 -6.78
C GLN A 73 1.79 0.70 -5.58
N ASN A 74 2.89 0.98 -4.88
CA ASN A 74 3.26 0.23 -3.68
C ASN A 74 2.16 0.30 -2.62
N ALA A 75 1.52 1.46 -2.46
CA ALA A 75 0.40 1.62 -1.55
C ALA A 75 -0.83 0.81 -1.99
N ALA A 76 -1.12 0.72 -3.30
CA ALA A 76 -2.19 -0.11 -3.83
C ALA A 76 -1.92 -1.60 -3.57
N ASP A 77 -0.69 -2.06 -3.82
CA ASP A 77 -0.26 -3.43 -3.56
C ASP A 77 -0.35 -3.78 -2.07
N LEU A 78 0.15 -2.90 -1.19
CA LEU A 78 0.03 -3.03 0.26
C LEU A 78 -1.44 -3.09 0.69
N ALA A 79 -2.30 -2.20 0.17
CA ALA A 79 -3.73 -2.19 0.47
C ALA A 79 -4.43 -3.48 0.05
N ALA A 80 -4.06 -4.04 -1.11
CA ALA A 80 -4.57 -5.33 -1.58
C ALA A 80 -4.13 -6.49 -0.68
N TYR A 81 -2.86 -6.52 -0.26
CA TYR A 81 -2.37 -7.52 0.71
C TYR A 81 -3.09 -7.40 2.07
N LEU A 82 -3.26 -6.19 2.59
CA LEU A 82 -3.92 -5.96 3.87
C LEU A 82 -5.43 -6.28 3.86
N ALA A 83 -6.05 -6.36 2.68
CA ALA A 83 -7.44 -6.80 2.51
C ALA A 83 -7.63 -8.32 2.70
N ALA A 84 -6.59 -9.10 2.43
CA ALA A 84 -6.56 -10.55 2.62
C ALA A 84 -5.23 -10.97 3.27
N PRO A 85 -4.95 -10.55 4.53
CA PRO A 85 -3.63 -10.68 5.16
C PRO A 85 -3.26 -12.12 5.58
N GLY A 86 -4.08 -13.11 5.22
CA GLY A 86 -3.86 -14.54 5.52
C GLY A 86 -3.47 -15.40 4.32
N THR A 87 -3.32 -14.79 3.12
CA THR A 87 -2.94 -15.49 1.87
C THR A 87 -1.53 -15.15 1.44
#